data_AF-A0AAE1ARU6-F1
#
_entry.id   AF-A0AAE1ARU6-F1
#
_cell.length_a   1.000
_cell.length_b   1.000
_cell.length_c   1.000
_cell.angle_alpha   90.00
_cell.angle_beta   90.00
_cell.angle_gamma   90.00
#
_symmetry.space_group_name_H-M   'P 1'
#
loop_
_entity.id
_entity.type
_entity.pdbx_description
1 polymer ?
#
loop_
_entity_poly.entity_id
_entity_poly.type
_entity_poly.pdbx_seq_one_letter_code
_entity_poly.pdbx_strand_id
1 'polypeptide(L)'
;MAVHDFLKLHITSEKFIIEPISGSVNNPDLLVIDRISQEITLQKNNGQIPASAISKNIYGIVGILRLVAGPYLILVTERKSVGAIAGKHIWNVVKTEVVSYTRSLTHLTETQVALNKRYLSLLDTVLDTENFYFSTTYDLTHTLQRLYNTSSDFQSLALHERADQRFVWNSHVLRELAQQPELSKFCIPIMLGNVSINTSTINNHEVSYILISRRCIYRAGTRFNVRGVDQQGHVANFVETEQILQCEDNICSFVQTRGSIPIFWKQKADLKRLPNPVVLDTDHLSAFQKHFDHQIYTYGRQVIVNLVNQEGPEKCLENTFSQVITSAQNKNIRYEPFDFHKECKKMRWDRLTILLDRLEPDRKQFGYFLQHRNKVNKTQSGVFRTNCVDCLDRTNVVQSLLASLTLHEQCVVGVKMNAFSMVACTVTSDAQTQVLIILVRSQ
;
A
#
# COMPACT_ATOMS: atom_id res chain seq x y z
N MET A 1 -2.56 20.80 0.17
CA MET A 1 -3.98 21.16 -0.09
C MET A 1 -4.88 19.91 -0.12
N ALA A 2 -6.16 20.02 0.26
CA ALA A 2 -7.13 18.92 0.20
C ALA A 2 -7.69 18.73 -1.22
N VAL A 3 -7.98 17.48 -1.57
CA VAL A 3 -8.61 17.05 -2.82
C VAL A 3 -10.13 17.13 -2.67
N HIS A 4 -10.85 17.38 -3.77
CA HIS A 4 -12.31 17.37 -3.76
C HIS A 4 -12.86 15.99 -3.34
N ASP A 5 -13.82 15.99 -2.41
CA ASP A 5 -14.32 14.77 -1.77
C ASP A 5 -15.61 14.24 -2.41
N PHE A 6 -16.39 15.12 -3.02
CA PHE A 6 -17.63 14.78 -3.69
C PHE A 6 -17.77 15.62 -4.95
N LEU A 7 -18.03 14.95 -6.07
CA LEU A 7 -18.03 15.54 -7.40
C LEU A 7 -19.29 15.09 -8.17
N LYS A 8 -19.75 15.93 -9.09
CA LYS A 8 -20.71 15.57 -10.14
C LYS A 8 -20.01 15.49 -11.47
N LEU A 9 -20.23 14.41 -12.21
CA LEU A 9 -19.85 14.32 -13.60
C LEU A 9 -21.08 14.57 -14.48
N HIS A 10 -20.96 15.54 -15.38
CA HIS A 10 -21.90 15.82 -16.44
C HIS A 10 -21.30 15.37 -17.78
N ILE A 11 -22.01 14.48 -18.47
CA ILE A 11 -21.57 13.91 -19.75
C ILE A 11 -22.41 14.51 -20.87
N THR A 12 -21.76 15.14 -21.84
CA THR A 12 -22.36 15.60 -23.09
C THR A 12 -21.74 14.83 -24.27
N SER A 13 -22.20 15.11 -25.49
CA SER A 13 -21.61 14.55 -26.71
C SER A 13 -20.15 14.95 -26.91
N GLU A 14 -19.77 16.14 -26.43
CA GLU A 14 -18.48 16.77 -26.73
C GLU A 14 -17.60 16.92 -25.50
N LYS A 15 -18.16 16.91 -24.28
CA LYS A 15 -17.41 17.26 -23.07
C LYS A 15 -17.75 16.34 -21.89
N PHE A 16 -16.76 16.12 -21.04
CA PHE A 16 -16.98 15.77 -19.64
C PHE A 16 -16.79 17.03 -18.81
N ILE A 17 -17.78 17.36 -17.98
CA ILE A 17 -17.73 18.52 -17.09
C ILE A 17 -17.83 17.98 -15.67
N ILE A 18 -16.80 18.19 -14.85
CA ILE A 18 -16.73 17.72 -13.48
C ILE A 18 -16.89 18.92 -12.55
N GLU A 19 -17.99 18.90 -11.78
CA GLU A 19 -18.38 19.92 -10.83
C GLU A 19 -18.03 19.46 -9.40
N PRO A 20 -17.18 20.17 -8.67
CA PRO A 20 -17.01 19.92 -7.24
C PRO A 20 -18.27 20.29 -6.45
N ILE A 21 -18.80 19.34 -5.67
CA ILE A 21 -19.95 19.60 -4.79
C ILE A 21 -19.47 19.83 -3.34
N SER A 22 -18.29 19.31 -2.96
CA SER A 22 -17.77 19.43 -1.60
C SER A 22 -17.15 20.81 -1.33
N GLY A 23 -17.82 21.65 -0.53
CA GLY A 23 -17.23 22.83 0.11
C GLY A 23 -18.14 24.06 0.20
N SER A 24 -17.84 24.96 1.14
CA SER A 24 -18.45 26.28 1.35
C SER A 24 -18.07 27.32 0.27
N VAL A 25 -17.56 26.88 -0.88
CA VAL A 25 -17.18 27.75 -1.98
C VAL A 25 -18.40 27.98 -2.86
N ASN A 26 -18.95 29.20 -2.79
CA ASN A 26 -19.94 29.64 -3.75
C ASN A 26 -19.31 29.62 -5.15
N ASN A 27 -19.86 28.79 -6.04
CA ASN A 27 -19.49 28.70 -7.45
C ASN A 27 -18.07 28.15 -7.73
N PRO A 28 -17.83 26.84 -7.53
CA PRO A 28 -16.53 26.22 -7.76
C PRO A 28 -16.17 26.21 -9.25
N ASP A 29 -14.88 26.23 -9.55
CA ASP A 29 -14.40 26.00 -10.91
C ASP A 29 -14.70 24.56 -11.35
N LEU A 30 -15.09 24.42 -12.62
CA LEU A 30 -15.40 23.16 -13.28
C LEU A 30 -14.16 22.64 -14.01
N LEU A 31 -13.86 21.36 -13.82
CA LEU A 31 -12.91 20.67 -14.68
C LEU A 31 -13.63 20.24 -15.97
N VAL A 32 -13.21 20.79 -17.09
CA VAL A 32 -13.81 20.52 -18.40
C VAL A 32 -12.81 19.78 -19.27
N ILE A 33 -13.20 18.58 -19.70
CA ILE A 33 -12.44 17.74 -20.61
C ILE A 33 -13.19 17.71 -21.94
N ASP A 34 -12.56 18.23 -22.99
CA ASP A 34 -13.09 18.10 -24.35
C ASP A 34 -12.82 16.70 -24.89
N ARG A 35 -13.87 16.00 -25.33
CA ARG A 35 -13.80 14.61 -25.80
C ARG A 35 -13.15 14.50 -27.19
N ILE A 36 -13.11 15.59 -27.95
CA ILE A 36 -12.58 15.65 -29.32
C ILE A 36 -11.14 16.15 -29.29
N SER A 37 -10.90 17.35 -28.75
CA SER A 37 -9.56 17.94 -28.69
C SER A 37 -8.70 17.31 -27.59
N GLN A 38 -9.32 16.63 -26.63
CA GLN A 38 -8.66 16.04 -25.44
C GLN A 38 -8.07 17.10 -24.50
N GLU A 39 -8.42 18.36 -24.70
CA GLU A 39 -7.99 19.46 -23.87
C GLU A 39 -8.67 19.39 -22.50
N ILE A 40 -7.88 19.57 -21.45
CA ILE A 40 -8.33 19.59 -20.06
C ILE A 40 -8.13 21.01 -19.55
N THR A 41 -9.22 21.65 -19.13
CA THR A 41 -9.21 23.06 -18.68
C THR A 41 -10.01 23.23 -17.41
N LEU A 42 -9.64 24.23 -16.61
CA LEU A 42 -10.40 24.68 -15.45
C LEU A 42 -11.21 25.93 -15.82
N GLN A 43 -12.53 25.89 -15.66
CA GLN A 43 -13.44 26.96 -16.09
C GLN A 43 -14.36 27.39 -14.96
N LYS A 44 -14.55 28.70 -14.77
CA LYS A 44 -15.55 29.21 -13.81
C LYS A 44 -16.94 28.69 -14.17
N ASN A 45 -17.73 28.28 -13.18
CA ASN A 45 -19.10 27.86 -13.43
C ASN A 45 -20.00 29.07 -13.71
N ASN A 46 -20.25 29.37 -14.98
CA ASN A 46 -21.16 30.44 -15.40
C ASN A 46 -22.49 29.88 -15.95
N GLY A 47 -22.89 28.69 -15.51
CA GLY A 47 -24.07 27.99 -16.04
C GLY A 47 -23.82 27.30 -17.39
N GLN A 48 -22.57 26.99 -17.74
CA GLN A 48 -22.24 26.29 -19.00
C GLN A 48 -22.61 24.79 -19.02
N ILE A 49 -23.20 24.25 -17.96
CA ILE A 49 -23.64 22.85 -17.88
C ILE A 49 -24.96 22.70 -18.67
N PRO A 50 -24.99 21.97 -19.80
CA PRO A 50 -26.22 21.85 -20.59
C PRO A 50 -27.29 21.05 -19.85
N ALA A 51 -28.56 21.44 -20.00
CA ALA A 51 -29.69 20.70 -19.43
C ALA A 51 -29.82 19.26 -19.98
N SER A 52 -29.27 18.99 -21.16
CA SER A 52 -29.21 17.65 -21.76
C SER A 52 -28.10 16.76 -21.20
N ALA A 53 -27.23 17.27 -20.32
CA ALA A 53 -26.10 16.52 -19.81
C ALA A 53 -26.55 15.40 -18.86
N ILE A 54 -26.07 14.18 -19.12
CA ILE A 54 -26.31 13.06 -18.23
C ILE A 54 -25.41 13.25 -17.01
N SER A 55 -26.03 13.43 -15.85
CA SER A 55 -25.33 13.79 -14.62
C SER A 55 -25.28 12.59 -13.67
N LYS A 56 -24.12 12.32 -13.09
CA LYS A 56 -23.94 11.28 -12.06
C LYS A 56 -22.98 11.74 -10.97
N ASN A 57 -23.16 11.20 -9.77
CA ASN A 57 -22.24 11.46 -8.67
C ASN A 57 -21.00 10.57 -8.82
N ILE A 58 -19.83 11.13 -8.52
CA ILE A 58 -18.55 10.42 -8.46
C ILE A 58 -17.79 10.88 -7.20
N TYR A 59 -16.84 10.08 -6.76
CA TYR A 59 -16.04 10.34 -5.57
C TYR A 59 -14.55 10.53 -5.86
N GLY A 60 -14.19 10.60 -7.13
CA GLY A 60 -12.83 10.87 -7.57
C GLY A 60 -12.57 10.40 -9.00
N ILE A 61 -11.49 10.92 -9.58
CA ILE A 61 -10.97 10.50 -10.87
C ILE A 61 -9.79 9.58 -10.61
N VAL A 62 -9.88 8.32 -11.04
CA VAL A 62 -8.76 7.37 -10.96
C VAL A 62 -7.66 7.83 -11.90
N GLY A 63 -8.03 8.24 -13.12
CA GLY A 63 -7.13 8.78 -14.12
C GLY A 63 -7.69 8.64 -15.54
N ILE A 64 -6.83 8.92 -16.51
CA ILE A 64 -7.11 8.76 -17.95
C ILE A 64 -6.21 7.66 -18.50
N LEU A 65 -6.79 6.72 -19.23
CA LEU A 65 -6.07 5.62 -19.86
C LEU A 65 -6.34 5.59 -21.37
N ARG A 66 -5.28 5.55 -22.17
CA ARG A 66 -5.39 5.43 -23.63
C ARG A 66 -5.34 3.97 -24.05
N LEU A 67 -6.40 3.50 -24.69
CA LEU A 67 -6.49 2.19 -25.35
C LEU A 67 -6.56 2.36 -26.86
N VAL A 68 -6.77 1.26 -27.58
CA VAL A 68 -6.82 1.21 -29.06
C VAL A 68 -7.86 2.18 -29.63
N ALA A 69 -9.03 2.30 -29.00
CA ALA A 69 -10.09 3.20 -29.48
C ALA A 69 -9.87 4.68 -29.16
N GLY A 70 -8.93 5.01 -28.28
CA GLY A 70 -8.71 6.35 -27.76
C GLY A 70 -8.66 6.40 -26.22
N PRO A 71 -8.72 7.61 -25.64
CA PRO A 71 -8.72 7.80 -24.19
C PRO A 71 -10.04 7.39 -23.53
N TYR A 72 -9.91 6.93 -22.29
CA TYR A 72 -10.99 6.56 -21.39
C TYR A 72 -10.78 7.25 -20.04
N LEU A 73 -11.85 7.84 -19.51
CA LEU A 73 -11.88 8.43 -18.18
C LEU A 73 -12.29 7.35 -17.17
N ILE A 74 -11.47 7.12 -16.16
CA ILE A 74 -11.72 6.12 -15.11
C ILE A 74 -12.14 6.84 -13.83
N LEU A 75 -13.29 6.46 -13.27
CA LEU A 75 -13.98 7.17 -12.21
C LEU A 75 -14.22 6.26 -11.01
N VAL A 76 -14.20 6.81 -9.80
CA VAL A 76 -14.74 6.16 -8.61
C VAL A 76 -16.21 6.54 -8.49
N THR A 77 -17.12 5.59 -8.69
CA THR A 77 -18.57 5.83 -8.64
C THR A 77 -19.20 5.41 -7.32
N GLU A 78 -18.57 4.49 -6.60
CA GLU A 78 -18.99 4.09 -5.25
C GLU A 78 -17.77 3.94 -4.34
N ARG A 79 -17.90 4.39 -3.09
CA ARG A 79 -16.90 4.26 -2.03
C ARG A 79 -17.54 3.88 -0.72
N LYS A 80 -16.78 3.25 0.17
CA LYS A 80 -17.18 2.91 1.54
C LYS A 80 -16.26 3.58 2.54
N SER A 81 -16.82 4.16 3.60
CA SER A 81 -16.01 4.67 4.70
C SER A 81 -15.37 3.52 5.46
N VAL A 82 -14.05 3.58 5.66
CA VAL A 82 -13.31 2.62 6.48
C VAL A 82 -13.21 3.12 7.91
N GLY A 83 -13.14 4.44 8.10
CA GLY A 83 -12.95 5.09 9.39
C GLY A 83 -12.15 6.39 9.21
N ALA A 84 -11.51 6.84 10.29
CA ALA A 84 -10.66 8.02 10.27
C ALA A 84 -9.33 7.76 10.98
N ILE A 85 -8.27 8.39 10.49
CA ILE A 85 -6.93 8.39 11.12
C ILE A 85 -6.62 9.84 11.46
N ALA A 86 -6.37 10.14 12.73
CA ALA A 86 -6.18 11.51 13.21
C ALA A 86 -7.29 12.48 12.70
N GLY A 87 -8.55 12.04 12.74
CA GLY A 87 -9.72 12.81 12.30
C GLY A 87 -9.90 12.94 10.78
N LYS A 88 -9.03 12.34 9.96
CA LYS A 88 -9.11 12.38 8.50
C LYS A 88 -9.70 11.10 7.94
N HIS A 89 -10.76 11.23 7.14
CA HIS A 89 -11.50 10.07 6.60
C HIS A 89 -10.69 9.27 5.59
N ILE A 90 -10.81 7.95 5.73
CA ILE A 90 -10.23 6.98 4.80
C ILE A 90 -11.37 6.24 4.08
N TRP A 91 -11.23 6.11 2.77
CA TRP A 91 -12.24 5.53 1.89
C TRP A 91 -11.69 4.29 1.19
N ASN A 92 -12.52 3.27 1.07
CA ASN A 92 -12.31 2.13 0.19
C ASN A 92 -13.08 2.35 -1.12
N VAL A 93 -12.44 2.11 -2.26
CA VAL A 93 -13.10 2.13 -3.57
C VAL A 93 -13.94 0.85 -3.69
N VAL A 94 -15.24 1.03 -3.94
CA VAL A 94 -16.20 -0.09 -4.08
C VAL A 94 -16.50 -0.36 -5.54
N LYS A 95 -16.66 0.69 -6.34
CA LYS A 95 -16.99 0.57 -7.76
C LYS A 95 -16.31 1.65 -8.57
N THR A 96 -15.83 1.25 -9.74
CA THR A 96 -15.29 2.14 -10.75
C THR A 96 -16.12 2.10 -12.02
N GLU A 97 -16.02 3.15 -12.82
CA GLU A 97 -16.61 3.20 -14.15
C GLU A 97 -15.58 3.71 -15.17
N VAL A 98 -15.55 3.07 -16.34
CA VAL A 98 -14.66 3.43 -17.46
C VAL A 98 -15.51 4.04 -18.57
N VAL A 99 -15.30 5.33 -18.86
CA VAL A 99 -16.09 6.09 -19.83
C VAL A 99 -15.24 6.49 -21.03
N SER A 100 -15.62 6.08 -22.24
CA SER A 100 -14.88 6.40 -23.46
C SER A 100 -15.07 7.86 -23.88
N TYR A 101 -14.00 8.49 -24.35
CA TYR A 101 -14.07 9.80 -25.01
C TYR A 101 -14.79 9.68 -26.35
N THR A 102 -14.49 8.64 -27.13
CA THR A 102 -15.08 8.42 -28.45
C THR A 102 -16.52 7.91 -28.33
N ARG A 103 -17.42 8.36 -29.22
CA ARG A 103 -18.83 7.93 -29.25
C ARG A 103 -19.07 6.67 -30.09
N SER A 104 -18.22 6.41 -31.06
CA SER A 104 -18.32 5.25 -31.95
C SER A 104 -16.94 4.61 -32.14
N LEU A 105 -16.94 3.38 -32.61
CA LEU A 105 -15.72 2.64 -32.97
C LEU A 105 -15.55 2.54 -34.50
N THR A 106 -16.24 3.41 -35.25
CA THR A 106 -16.31 3.35 -36.72
C THR A 106 -14.97 3.66 -37.41
N HIS A 107 -14.05 4.32 -36.72
CA HIS A 107 -12.68 4.57 -37.18
C HIS A 107 -11.75 3.36 -37.02
N LEU A 108 -12.21 2.28 -36.38
CA LEU A 108 -11.43 1.08 -36.11
C LEU A 108 -11.78 -0.07 -37.07
N THR A 109 -10.80 -0.90 -37.35
CA THR A 109 -11.01 -2.20 -38.00
C THR A 109 -11.63 -3.21 -37.02
N GLU A 110 -12.23 -4.28 -37.54
CA GLU A 110 -12.80 -5.36 -36.72
C GLU A 110 -11.77 -5.95 -35.73
N THR A 111 -10.53 -6.15 -36.18
CA THR A 111 -9.43 -6.61 -35.32
C THR A 111 -9.12 -5.63 -34.20
N GLN A 112 -9.11 -4.33 -34.48
CA GLN A 112 -8.88 -3.28 -33.48
C GLN A 112 -10.03 -3.21 -32.47
N VAL A 113 -11.27 -3.37 -32.92
CA VAL A 113 -12.45 -3.45 -32.04
C VAL A 113 -12.33 -4.65 -31.10
N ALA A 114 -12.00 -5.83 -31.63
CA ALA A 114 -11.80 -7.05 -30.84
C ALA A 114 -10.68 -6.89 -29.80
N LEU A 115 -9.56 -6.28 -30.21
CA LEU A 115 -8.42 -6.01 -29.33
C LEU A 115 -8.78 -4.99 -28.24
N ASN A 116 -9.48 -3.91 -28.58
CA ASN A 116 -9.94 -2.91 -27.61
C ASN A 116 -10.87 -3.54 -26.56
N LYS A 117 -11.82 -4.39 -27.00
CA LYS A 117 -12.72 -5.13 -26.10
C LYS A 117 -11.94 -6.04 -25.14
N ARG A 118 -10.89 -6.70 -25.63
CA ARG A 118 -10.01 -7.52 -24.78
C ARG A 118 -9.29 -6.67 -23.73
N TYR A 119 -8.76 -5.50 -24.11
CA TYR A 119 -8.09 -4.61 -23.16
C TYR A 119 -9.04 -4.02 -22.13
N LEU A 120 -10.26 -3.67 -22.51
CA LEU A 120 -11.29 -3.24 -21.56
C LEU A 120 -11.60 -4.35 -20.55
N SER A 121 -11.77 -5.59 -21.00
CA SER A 121 -12.00 -6.72 -20.10
C SER A 121 -10.83 -6.96 -19.13
N LEU A 122 -9.59 -6.77 -19.57
CA LEU A 122 -8.42 -6.85 -18.69
C LEU A 122 -8.41 -5.69 -17.68
N LEU A 123 -8.78 -4.49 -18.11
CA LEU A 123 -8.88 -3.32 -17.24
C LEU A 123 -9.96 -3.53 -16.17
N ASP A 124 -11.15 -4.00 -16.56
CA ASP A 124 -12.25 -4.31 -15.65
C ASP A 124 -11.79 -5.33 -14.59
N THR A 125 -11.09 -6.39 -15.01
CA THR A 125 -10.53 -7.39 -14.08
C THR A 125 -9.60 -6.78 -13.03
N VAL A 126 -8.78 -5.80 -13.43
CA VAL A 126 -7.86 -5.10 -12.51
C VAL A 126 -8.61 -4.13 -11.60
N LEU A 127 -9.59 -3.39 -12.14
CA LEU A 127 -10.37 -2.42 -11.38
C LEU A 127 -11.35 -3.09 -10.39
N ASP A 128 -11.83 -4.29 -10.71
CA ASP A 128 -12.63 -5.14 -9.83
C ASP A 128 -11.80 -5.82 -8.73
N THR A 129 -10.48 -5.62 -8.72
CA THR A 129 -9.65 -6.08 -7.61
C THR A 129 -10.01 -5.30 -6.35
N GLU A 130 -10.34 -6.00 -5.28
CA GLU A 130 -10.62 -5.38 -3.99
C GLU A 130 -9.40 -4.66 -3.43
N ASN A 131 -9.62 -3.80 -2.42
CA ASN A 131 -8.59 -3.20 -1.59
C ASN A 131 -7.81 -2.02 -2.20
N PHE A 132 -8.49 -1.22 -3.02
CA PHE A 132 -8.07 0.14 -3.32
C PHE A 132 -8.57 1.10 -2.23
N TYR A 133 -7.68 1.94 -1.71
CA TYR A 133 -7.98 2.91 -0.66
C TYR A 133 -7.45 4.30 -1.03
N PHE A 134 -8.18 5.33 -0.63
CA PHE A 134 -7.76 6.71 -0.80
C PHE A 134 -8.25 7.59 0.35
N SER A 135 -7.68 8.77 0.46
CA SER A 135 -8.19 9.84 1.30
C SER A 135 -8.02 11.16 0.57
N THR A 136 -8.92 12.10 0.84
CA THR A 136 -8.92 13.44 0.25
C THR A 136 -8.15 14.45 1.10
N THR A 137 -7.74 14.05 2.31
CA THR A 137 -7.07 14.93 3.29
C THR A 137 -5.88 14.28 3.99
N TYR A 138 -5.77 12.95 3.96
CA TYR A 138 -4.67 12.18 4.52
C TYR A 138 -3.81 11.57 3.41
N ASP A 139 -2.50 11.55 3.60
CA ASP A 139 -1.61 10.85 2.68
C ASP A 139 -1.39 9.41 3.17
N LEU A 140 -2.10 8.47 2.53
CA LEU A 140 -2.01 7.04 2.81
C LEU A 140 -0.73 6.38 2.29
N THR A 141 0.15 7.08 1.59
CA THR A 141 1.36 6.49 0.99
C THR A 141 2.57 6.56 1.92
N HIS A 142 2.51 7.43 2.93
CA HIS A 142 3.53 7.57 3.95
C HIS A 142 3.10 6.96 5.29
N THR A 143 4.09 6.47 6.04
CA THR A 143 3.93 6.13 7.47
C THR A 143 3.76 7.40 8.30
N LEU A 144 3.18 7.29 9.50
CA LEU A 144 3.08 8.41 10.46
C LEU A 144 4.44 9.06 10.75
N GLN A 145 5.48 8.27 10.98
CA GLN A 145 6.83 8.80 11.24
C GLN A 145 7.36 9.62 10.06
N ARG A 146 7.24 9.09 8.83
CA ARG A 146 7.66 9.81 7.62
C ARG A 146 6.87 11.10 7.42
N LEU A 147 5.55 11.07 7.62
CA LEU A 147 4.73 12.28 7.56
C LEU A 147 5.16 13.32 8.59
N TYR A 148 5.42 12.90 9.83
CA TYR A 148 5.89 13.80 10.89
C TYR A 148 7.22 14.45 10.54
N ASN A 149 8.15 13.71 9.93
CA ASN A 149 9.48 14.20 9.57
C ASN A 149 9.49 15.14 8.35
N THR A 150 8.35 15.40 7.71
CA THR A 150 8.27 16.29 6.55
C THR A 150 8.10 17.76 6.98
N SER A 151 8.66 18.68 6.19
CA SER A 151 8.55 20.11 6.44
C SER A 151 7.12 20.63 6.28
N SER A 152 6.83 21.80 6.86
CA SER A 152 5.57 22.51 6.62
C SER A 152 5.30 22.73 5.14
N ASP A 153 6.35 23.05 4.37
CA ASP A 153 6.26 23.31 2.94
C ASP A 153 5.82 22.04 2.21
N PHE A 154 6.41 20.88 2.54
CA PHE A 154 5.99 19.59 2.02
C PHE A 154 4.53 19.26 2.37
N GLN A 155 4.10 19.61 3.59
CA GLN A 155 2.72 19.43 4.01
C GLN A 155 1.74 20.38 3.31
N SER A 156 2.22 21.48 2.72
CA SER A 156 1.38 22.41 1.97
C SER A 156 1.07 21.92 0.54
N LEU A 157 1.97 21.11 -0.04
CA LEU A 157 1.84 20.51 -1.38
C LEU A 157 0.52 19.76 -1.58
N ALA A 158 0.12 19.57 -2.83
CA ALA A 158 -1.01 18.72 -3.16
C ALA A 158 -0.73 17.26 -2.77
N LEU A 159 -1.80 16.51 -2.50
CA LEU A 159 -1.66 15.12 -2.05
C LEU A 159 -0.85 14.26 -3.02
N HIS A 160 -1.05 14.43 -4.33
CA HIS A 160 -0.35 13.63 -5.33
C HIS A 160 1.13 14.02 -5.53
N GLU A 161 1.46 15.30 -5.34
CA GLU A 161 2.84 15.81 -5.45
C GLU A 161 3.73 15.27 -4.33
N ARG A 162 3.16 15.18 -3.12
CA ARG A 162 3.88 14.73 -1.93
C ARG A 162 3.77 13.23 -1.67
N ALA A 163 2.96 12.49 -2.43
CA ALA A 163 2.77 11.06 -2.21
C ALA A 163 4.04 10.26 -2.54
N ASP A 164 4.28 9.21 -1.76
CA ASP A 164 5.31 8.22 -2.02
C ASP A 164 4.90 7.39 -3.24
N GLN A 165 5.56 7.65 -4.37
CA GLN A 165 5.25 7.05 -5.67
C GLN A 165 5.37 5.52 -5.67
N ARG A 166 6.07 4.92 -4.71
CA ARG A 166 6.09 3.46 -4.53
C ARG A 166 4.70 2.90 -4.27
N PHE A 167 3.80 3.69 -3.67
CA PHE A 167 2.48 3.24 -3.21
C PHE A 167 1.31 3.95 -3.90
N VAL A 168 1.55 4.76 -4.93
CA VAL A 168 0.50 5.40 -5.75
C VAL A 168 0.15 4.50 -6.93
N TRP A 169 -0.83 3.62 -6.74
CA TRP A 169 -1.25 2.62 -7.73
C TRP A 169 -1.67 3.25 -9.06
N ASN A 170 -2.44 4.34 -9.01
CA ASN A 170 -2.95 5.03 -10.19
C ASN A 170 -1.97 6.07 -10.77
N SER A 171 -0.71 6.12 -10.33
CA SER A 171 0.27 7.15 -10.76
C SER A 171 0.42 7.26 -12.27
N HIS A 172 0.37 6.14 -12.99
CA HIS A 172 0.48 6.12 -14.46
C HIS A 172 -0.71 6.82 -15.14
N VAL A 173 -1.94 6.49 -14.74
CA VAL A 173 -3.17 7.05 -15.33
C VAL A 173 -3.50 8.45 -14.79
N LEU A 174 -2.94 8.83 -13.65
CA LEU A 174 -3.11 10.16 -13.07
C LEU A 174 -2.24 11.23 -13.75
N ARG A 175 -1.25 10.82 -14.55
CA ARG A 175 -0.21 11.69 -15.11
C ARG A 175 -0.74 12.89 -15.89
N GLU A 176 -1.76 12.69 -16.73
CA GLU A 176 -2.31 13.77 -17.57
C GLU A 176 -2.89 14.92 -16.72
N LEU A 177 -3.54 14.59 -15.61
CA LEU A 177 -4.07 15.58 -14.67
C LEU A 177 -2.96 16.17 -13.79
N ALA A 178 -2.05 15.32 -13.30
CA ALA A 178 -0.97 15.71 -12.39
C ALA A 178 0.08 16.64 -13.01
N GLN A 179 0.15 16.74 -14.34
CA GLN A 179 1.05 17.67 -15.04
C GLN A 179 0.59 19.14 -14.95
N GLN A 180 -0.68 19.38 -14.61
CA GLN A 180 -1.25 20.72 -14.49
C GLN A 180 -1.48 21.08 -13.01
N PRO A 181 -0.66 21.96 -12.40
CA PRO A 181 -0.76 22.28 -10.98
C PRO A 181 -2.13 22.76 -10.53
N GLU A 182 -2.86 23.49 -11.37
CA GLU A 182 -4.23 23.96 -11.13
C GLU A 182 -5.24 22.82 -10.97
N LEU A 183 -4.96 21.63 -11.52
CA LEU A 183 -5.81 20.45 -11.43
C LEU A 183 -5.52 19.58 -10.22
N SER A 184 -4.54 19.96 -9.38
CA SER A 184 -4.11 19.21 -8.19
C SER A 184 -5.24 18.74 -7.28
N LYS A 185 -6.34 19.50 -7.19
CA LYS A 185 -7.51 19.17 -6.35
C LYS A 185 -8.41 18.08 -6.94
N PHE A 186 -8.15 17.62 -8.17
CA PHE A 186 -8.80 16.47 -8.80
C PHE A 186 -7.90 15.22 -8.77
N CYS A 187 -6.63 15.37 -8.41
CA CYS A 187 -5.65 14.30 -8.40
C CYS A 187 -5.65 13.52 -7.07
N ILE A 188 -6.40 12.41 -6.99
CA ILE A 188 -6.39 11.51 -5.83
C ILE A 188 -5.32 10.42 -5.96
N PRO A 189 -4.37 10.30 -5.01
CA PRO A 189 -3.53 9.11 -4.90
C PRO A 189 -4.35 7.92 -4.39
N ILE A 190 -4.38 6.83 -5.15
CA ILE A 190 -5.02 5.57 -4.76
C ILE A 190 -3.93 4.58 -4.37
N MET A 191 -4.06 3.98 -3.20
CA MET A 191 -3.17 2.96 -2.67
C MET A 191 -3.82 1.58 -2.81
N LEU A 192 -3.06 0.59 -3.26
CA LEU A 192 -3.46 -0.82 -3.27
C LEU A 192 -2.86 -1.53 -2.05
N GLY A 193 -3.68 -2.23 -1.27
CA GLY A 193 -3.16 -2.92 -0.08
C GLY A 193 -4.23 -3.37 0.91
N ASN A 194 -4.21 -2.83 2.12
CA ASN A 194 -5.28 -3.02 3.10
C ASN A 194 -5.29 -1.85 4.10
N VAL A 195 -6.48 -1.39 4.48
CA VAL A 195 -6.67 -0.49 5.63
C VAL A 195 -7.77 -1.08 6.51
N SER A 196 -7.43 -1.37 7.77
CA SER A 196 -8.39 -1.76 8.80
C SER A 196 -8.34 -0.74 9.92
N ILE A 197 -9.49 -0.26 10.38
CA ILE A 197 -9.62 0.68 11.49
C ILE A 197 -10.65 0.10 12.44
N ASN A 198 -10.20 -0.31 13.63
CA ASN A 198 -11.03 -0.90 14.66
C ASN A 198 -10.96 -0.01 15.90
N THR A 199 -12.09 0.58 16.29
CA THR A 199 -12.19 1.39 17.49
C THR A 199 -12.86 0.59 18.60
N SER A 200 -12.34 0.70 19.81
CA SER A 200 -12.87 0.02 21.00
C SER A 200 -12.63 0.88 22.23
N THR A 201 -13.42 0.68 23.28
CA THR A 201 -13.23 1.37 24.55
C THR A 201 -12.50 0.46 25.53
N ILE A 202 -11.39 0.93 26.08
CA ILE A 202 -10.56 0.17 27.03
C ILE A 202 -10.31 1.05 28.26
N ASN A 203 -10.71 0.59 29.45
CA ASN A 203 -10.63 1.37 30.69
C ASN A 203 -11.24 2.78 30.58
N ASN A 204 -12.38 2.92 29.90
CA ASN A 204 -13.05 4.20 29.58
C ASN A 204 -12.29 5.15 28.62
N HIS A 205 -11.19 4.69 28.02
CA HIS A 205 -10.50 5.42 26.96
C HIS A 205 -10.90 4.85 25.59
N GLU A 206 -11.20 5.73 24.63
CA GLU A 206 -11.41 5.32 23.24
C GLU A 206 -10.05 5.04 22.59
N VAL A 207 -9.89 3.81 22.10
CA VAL A 207 -8.66 3.32 21.49
C VAL A 207 -8.98 2.85 20.08
N SER A 208 -8.28 3.41 19.09
CA SER A 208 -8.33 2.94 17.70
C SER A 208 -7.08 2.15 17.37
N TYR A 209 -7.26 0.87 17.06
CA TYR A 209 -6.25 0.02 16.46
C TYR A 209 -6.40 0.04 14.94
N ILE A 210 -5.36 0.51 14.26
CA ILE A 210 -5.36 0.73 12.81
C ILE A 210 -4.23 -0.08 12.19
N LEU A 211 -4.50 -0.80 11.12
CA LEU A 211 -3.51 -1.59 10.39
C LEU A 211 -3.55 -1.23 8.92
N ILE A 212 -2.41 -0.71 8.41
CA ILE A 212 -2.25 -0.32 7.02
C ILE A 212 -1.17 -1.19 6.38
N SER A 213 -1.50 -1.87 5.29
CA SER A 213 -0.51 -2.53 4.44
C SER A 213 -0.53 -1.87 3.06
N ARG A 214 0.62 -1.36 2.60
CA ARG A 214 0.76 -0.69 1.30
C ARG A 214 1.57 -1.57 0.36
N ARG A 215 1.03 -1.92 -0.80
CA ARG A 215 1.73 -2.72 -1.80
C ARG A 215 2.49 -1.80 -2.76
N CYS A 216 3.77 -2.07 -2.94
CA CYS A 216 4.59 -1.34 -3.89
C CYS A 216 4.18 -1.64 -5.33
N ILE A 217 4.16 -0.60 -6.17
CA ILE A 217 3.85 -0.71 -7.61
C ILE A 217 5.07 -1.11 -8.43
N TYR A 218 6.29 -0.92 -7.91
CA TYR A 218 7.51 -1.29 -8.60
C TYR A 218 7.68 -2.79 -8.61
N ARG A 219 8.11 -3.32 -9.77
CA ARG A 219 8.27 -4.75 -10.01
C ARG A 219 7.02 -5.55 -9.60
N ALA A 220 5.84 -4.96 -9.81
CA ALA A 220 4.57 -5.64 -9.62
C ALA A 220 4.40 -6.75 -10.67
N GLY A 221 3.78 -7.86 -10.26
CA GLY A 221 3.45 -8.96 -11.14
C GLY A 221 2.99 -10.19 -10.37
N THR A 222 2.52 -11.18 -11.10
CA THR A 222 1.97 -12.41 -10.51
C THR A 222 3.09 -13.29 -9.96
N ARG A 223 2.72 -14.15 -9.00
CA ARG A 223 3.61 -15.02 -8.21
C ARG A 223 4.67 -15.78 -9.03
N PHE A 224 4.31 -16.32 -10.19
CA PHE A 224 5.21 -17.15 -11.02
C PHE A 224 5.89 -16.38 -12.14
N ASN A 225 5.50 -15.13 -12.36
CA ASN A 225 6.06 -14.29 -13.42
C ASN A 225 7.12 -13.33 -12.89
N VAL A 226 6.96 -12.84 -11.66
CA VAL A 226 7.83 -11.81 -11.11
C VAL A 226 8.31 -12.19 -9.71
N ARG A 227 9.60 -12.51 -9.63
CA ARG A 227 10.34 -12.84 -8.39
C ARG A 227 11.70 -12.14 -8.39
N GLY A 228 12.32 -12.11 -7.22
CA GLY A 228 13.63 -11.50 -7.03
C GLY A 228 13.65 -9.99 -7.16
N VAL A 229 14.86 -9.47 -7.32
CA VAL A 229 15.18 -8.05 -7.52
C VAL A 229 15.32 -7.72 -9.01
N ASP A 230 15.10 -6.45 -9.38
CA ASP A 230 15.53 -5.90 -10.68
C ASP A 230 16.89 -5.20 -10.58
N GLN A 231 17.41 -4.70 -11.70
CA GLN A 231 18.70 -3.99 -11.76
C GLN A 231 18.72 -2.66 -10.99
N GLN A 232 17.55 -2.11 -10.67
CA GLN A 232 17.38 -0.87 -9.90
C GLN A 232 17.20 -1.13 -8.40
N GLY A 233 17.20 -2.39 -7.95
CA GLY A 233 17.04 -2.73 -6.54
C GLY A 233 15.58 -2.85 -6.09
N HIS A 234 14.60 -2.81 -7.01
CA HIS A 234 13.21 -3.06 -6.66
C HIS A 234 12.95 -4.56 -6.56
N VAL A 235 12.33 -4.99 -5.46
CA VAL A 235 11.94 -6.39 -5.27
C VAL A 235 10.48 -6.60 -5.60
N ALA A 236 10.17 -7.79 -6.13
CA ALA A 236 8.79 -8.19 -6.36
C ALA A 236 8.00 -8.25 -5.05
N ASN A 237 6.71 -7.90 -5.11
CA ASN A 237 5.76 -8.01 -3.99
C ASN A 237 6.21 -7.33 -2.69
N PHE A 238 6.90 -6.19 -2.79
CA PHE A 238 7.25 -5.38 -1.62
C PHE A 238 5.98 -4.82 -0.97
N VAL A 239 5.87 -4.96 0.35
CA VAL A 239 4.78 -4.42 1.15
C VAL A 239 5.34 -3.78 2.42
N GLU A 240 4.90 -2.56 2.70
CA GLU A 240 5.10 -1.88 3.98
C GLU A 240 3.84 -2.10 4.82
N THR A 241 3.98 -2.57 6.06
CA THR A 241 2.86 -2.73 6.99
C THR A 241 3.09 -1.88 8.23
N GLU A 242 2.14 -1.02 8.53
CA GLU A 242 2.14 -0.08 9.65
C GLU A 242 0.98 -0.42 10.59
N GLN A 243 1.32 -0.80 11.82
CA GLN A 243 0.39 -0.89 12.94
C GLN A 243 0.36 0.46 13.66
N ILE A 244 -0.82 1.03 13.83
CA ILE A 244 -1.04 2.31 14.51
C ILE A 244 -1.97 2.08 15.69
N LEU A 245 -1.62 2.66 16.84
CA LEU A 245 -2.48 2.72 18.02
C LEU A 245 -2.74 4.19 18.32
N GLN A 246 -3.99 4.62 18.26
CA GLN A 246 -4.41 5.98 18.60
C GLN A 246 -5.29 5.93 19.85
N CYS A 247 -4.95 6.74 20.84
CA CYS A 247 -5.73 6.90 22.06
C CYS A 247 -5.57 8.32 22.58
N GLU A 248 -6.67 9.07 22.64
CA GLU A 248 -6.67 10.48 23.05
C GLU A 248 -5.59 11.30 22.29
N ASP A 249 -4.65 11.90 23.03
CA ASP A 249 -3.54 12.71 22.52
C ASP A 249 -2.32 11.89 22.06
N ASN A 250 -2.35 10.56 22.22
CA ASN A 250 -1.25 9.66 21.89
C ASN A 250 -1.49 8.92 20.58
N ILE A 251 -0.48 8.92 19.72
CA ILE A 251 -0.46 8.11 18.51
C ILE A 251 0.88 7.38 18.41
N CYS A 252 0.79 6.06 18.28
CA CYS A 252 1.93 5.17 18.12
C CYS A 252 1.91 4.56 16.72
N SER A 253 3.08 4.31 16.13
CA SER A 253 3.22 3.56 14.88
C SER A 253 4.39 2.58 14.95
N PHE A 254 4.16 1.36 14.47
CA PHE A 254 5.18 0.33 14.30
C PHE A 254 5.15 -0.21 12.86
N VAL A 255 6.28 -0.07 12.16
CA VAL A 255 6.41 -0.41 10.75
C VAL A 255 7.24 -1.68 10.59
N GLN A 256 6.78 -2.56 9.70
CA GLN A 256 7.50 -3.74 9.24
C GLN A 256 7.45 -3.82 7.72
N THR A 257 8.41 -4.50 7.11
CA THR A 257 8.43 -4.70 5.65
C THR A 257 8.46 -6.18 5.30
N ARG A 258 7.96 -6.49 4.11
CA ARG A 258 8.10 -7.81 3.48
C ARG A 258 8.28 -7.65 1.98
N GLY A 259 8.80 -8.68 1.34
CA GLY A 259 8.99 -8.69 -0.11
C GLY A 259 9.80 -9.88 -0.56
N SER A 260 9.89 -10.08 -1.87
CA SER A 260 10.72 -11.14 -2.45
C SER A 260 12.18 -11.02 -2.03
N ILE A 261 12.88 -12.14 -1.93
CA ILE A 261 14.32 -12.18 -1.60
C ILE A 261 15.09 -11.32 -2.62
N PRO A 262 15.93 -10.36 -2.20
CA PRO A 262 16.56 -9.35 -3.05
C PRO A 262 17.81 -9.88 -3.79
N ILE A 263 17.66 -11.00 -4.49
CA ILE A 263 18.64 -11.54 -5.44
C ILE A 263 17.93 -11.86 -6.75
N PHE A 264 18.68 -12.16 -7.81
CA PHE A 264 18.10 -12.50 -9.11
C PHE A 264 17.69 -13.97 -9.13
N TRP A 265 16.38 -14.23 -9.05
CA TRP A 265 15.83 -15.59 -9.10
C TRP A 265 14.46 -15.61 -9.76
N LYS A 266 14.07 -16.78 -10.28
CA LYS A 266 12.80 -17.02 -10.94
C LYS A 266 12.16 -18.31 -10.42
N GLN A 267 10.84 -18.39 -10.55
CA GLN A 267 10.07 -19.58 -10.24
C GLN A 267 8.97 -19.70 -11.29
N LYS A 268 9.36 -20.14 -12.50
CA LYS A 268 8.43 -20.24 -13.64
C LYS A 268 7.44 -21.37 -13.38
N ALA A 269 6.17 -21.14 -13.68
CA ALA A 269 5.15 -22.18 -13.62
C ALA A 269 5.54 -23.35 -14.54
N ASP A 270 5.47 -24.58 -14.00
CA ASP A 270 5.61 -25.84 -14.72
C ASP A 270 4.42 -26.77 -14.35
N LEU A 271 4.42 -28.01 -14.83
CA LEU A 271 3.36 -28.98 -14.51
C LEU A 271 3.38 -29.42 -13.03
N LYS A 272 4.34 -28.96 -12.22
CA LYS A 272 4.40 -29.30 -10.80
C LYS A 272 3.51 -28.37 -9.99
N ARG A 273 2.98 -28.91 -8.90
CA ARG A 273 2.18 -28.15 -7.92
C ARG A 273 2.94 -26.97 -7.30
N LEU A 274 4.25 -27.08 -7.16
CA LEU A 274 5.12 -26.00 -6.71
C LEU A 274 6.45 -26.05 -7.50
N PRO A 275 6.67 -25.14 -8.45
CA PRO A 275 7.91 -25.10 -9.21
C PRO A 275 9.09 -24.76 -8.30
N ASN A 276 10.27 -25.32 -8.58
CA ASN A 276 11.45 -25.03 -7.78
C ASN A 276 11.97 -23.60 -8.06
N PRO A 277 12.42 -22.85 -7.05
CA PRO A 277 13.11 -21.60 -7.27
C PRO A 277 14.45 -21.85 -7.98
N VAL A 278 14.78 -21.00 -8.94
CA VAL A 278 16.03 -21.05 -9.71
C VAL A 278 16.74 -19.71 -9.56
N VAL A 279 17.93 -19.74 -8.96
CA VAL A 279 18.85 -18.61 -8.90
C VAL A 279 19.45 -18.38 -10.28
N LEU A 280 19.54 -17.13 -10.72
CA LEU A 280 20.16 -16.78 -12.00
C LEU A 280 21.67 -16.62 -11.82
N ASP A 281 22.44 -17.11 -12.77
CA ASP A 281 23.88 -16.93 -12.79
C ASP A 281 24.23 -15.51 -13.25
N THR A 282 24.31 -14.58 -12.29
CA THR A 282 24.57 -13.17 -12.52
C THR A 282 25.08 -12.50 -11.24
N ASP A 283 25.65 -11.30 -11.33
CA ASP A 283 26.03 -10.55 -10.14
C ASP A 283 24.81 -10.10 -9.35
N HIS A 284 24.63 -10.67 -8.16
CA HIS A 284 23.56 -10.30 -7.23
C HIS A 284 23.93 -9.12 -6.33
N LEU A 285 25.23 -8.88 -6.11
CA LEU A 285 25.71 -7.99 -5.06
C LEU A 285 25.30 -6.54 -5.33
N SER A 286 25.47 -6.06 -6.56
CA SER A 286 25.11 -4.68 -6.92
C SER A 286 23.62 -4.39 -6.69
N ALA A 287 22.73 -5.28 -7.15
CA ALA A 287 21.29 -5.09 -6.99
C ALA A 287 20.84 -5.25 -5.53
N PHE A 288 21.46 -6.16 -4.77
CA PHE A 288 21.25 -6.31 -3.34
C PHE A 288 21.65 -5.03 -2.57
N GLN A 289 22.82 -4.46 -2.87
CA GLN A 289 23.30 -3.22 -2.25
C GLN A 289 22.34 -2.07 -2.54
N LYS A 290 21.97 -1.84 -3.80
CA LYS A 290 20.98 -0.81 -4.17
C LYS A 290 19.65 -0.98 -3.43
N HIS A 291 19.15 -2.21 -3.31
CA HIS A 291 17.93 -2.49 -2.57
C HIS A 291 18.06 -2.05 -1.11
N PHE A 292 19.11 -2.51 -0.43
CA PHE A 292 19.27 -2.26 1.00
C PHE A 292 19.74 -0.85 1.34
N ASP A 293 20.47 -0.17 0.46
CA ASP A 293 20.78 1.26 0.61
C ASP A 293 19.49 2.08 0.66
N HIS A 294 18.54 1.79 -0.23
CA HIS A 294 17.23 2.42 -0.21
C HIS A 294 16.39 2.02 1.02
N GLN A 295 16.42 0.74 1.43
CA GLN A 295 15.74 0.32 2.68
C GLN A 295 16.32 1.02 3.90
N ILE A 296 17.65 1.12 4.00
CA ILE A 296 18.35 1.75 5.13
C ILE A 296 18.08 3.25 5.15
N TYR A 297 18.11 3.90 3.99
CA TYR A 297 17.75 5.31 3.86
C TYR A 297 16.31 5.57 4.34
N THR A 298 15.36 4.70 3.97
CA THR A 298 13.94 4.90 4.29
C THR A 298 13.58 4.54 5.73
N TYR A 299 14.12 3.43 6.24
CA TYR A 299 13.64 2.76 7.45
C TYR A 299 14.71 2.60 8.54
N GLY A 300 15.96 2.98 8.27
CA GLY A 300 17.08 2.75 9.18
C GLY A 300 17.56 1.30 9.18
N ARG A 301 18.01 0.80 10.33
CA ARG A 301 18.61 -0.54 10.45
C ARG A 301 17.66 -1.64 9.98
N GLN A 302 18.21 -2.71 9.42
CA GLN A 302 17.44 -3.80 8.83
C GLN A 302 17.75 -5.11 9.54
N VAL A 303 16.72 -5.79 10.04
CA VAL A 303 16.82 -7.20 10.43
C VAL A 303 16.07 -8.03 9.42
N ILE A 304 16.80 -8.80 8.61
CA ILE A 304 16.24 -9.69 7.60
C ILE A 304 15.90 -11.01 8.27
N VAL A 305 14.60 -11.27 8.46
CA VAL A 305 14.10 -12.54 8.96
C VAL A 305 13.76 -13.42 7.77
N ASN A 306 14.59 -14.45 7.52
CA ASN A 306 14.47 -15.29 6.35
C ASN A 306 13.84 -16.64 6.70
N LEU A 307 12.60 -16.86 6.25
CA LEU A 307 11.78 -18.03 6.61
C LEU A 307 11.89 -19.19 5.61
N VAL A 308 12.95 -19.17 4.80
CA VAL A 308 13.21 -20.10 3.70
C VAL A 308 13.65 -21.45 4.26
N ASN A 309 13.26 -22.54 3.57
CA ASN A 309 13.67 -23.88 3.96
C ASN A 309 15.16 -24.07 3.68
N GLN A 310 15.89 -24.56 4.67
CA GLN A 310 17.35 -24.80 4.56
C GLN A 310 17.66 -26.15 3.88
N GLU A 311 16.63 -26.92 3.57
CA GLU A 311 16.69 -28.20 2.88
C GLU A 311 15.83 -28.18 1.60
N GLY A 312 16.15 -29.09 0.67
CA GLY A 312 15.36 -29.27 -0.54
C GLY A 312 15.54 -28.13 -1.57
N PRO A 313 14.50 -27.85 -2.39
CA PRO A 313 14.61 -26.94 -3.54
C PRO A 313 14.97 -25.49 -3.20
N GLU A 314 14.65 -25.03 -1.99
CA GLU A 314 14.93 -23.65 -1.56
C GLU A 314 16.38 -23.45 -1.06
N LYS A 315 17.13 -24.53 -0.81
CA LYS A 315 18.48 -24.47 -0.25
C LYS A 315 19.48 -23.67 -1.08
N CYS A 316 19.41 -23.81 -2.41
CA CYS A 316 20.29 -23.03 -3.30
C CYS A 316 20.02 -21.53 -3.17
N LEU A 317 18.74 -21.15 -3.07
CA LEU A 317 18.32 -19.76 -2.90
C LEU A 317 18.80 -19.19 -1.55
N GLU A 318 18.67 -19.98 -0.47
CA GLU A 318 19.15 -19.61 0.88
C GLU A 318 20.67 -19.42 0.90
N ASN A 319 21.42 -20.40 0.39
CA ASN A 319 22.88 -20.36 0.36
C ASN A 319 23.39 -19.13 -0.41
N THR A 320 22.87 -18.89 -1.62
CA THR A 320 23.26 -17.73 -2.41
C THR A 320 22.91 -16.43 -1.70
N PHE A 321 21.73 -16.36 -1.08
CA PHE A 321 21.32 -15.15 -0.37
C PHE A 321 22.24 -14.86 0.84
N SER A 322 22.55 -15.89 1.63
CA SER A 322 23.47 -15.80 2.77
C SER A 322 24.88 -15.37 2.35
N GLN A 323 25.38 -15.90 1.23
CA GLN A 323 26.66 -15.48 0.65
C GLN A 323 26.65 -14.01 0.23
N VAL A 324 25.60 -13.56 -0.46
CA VAL A 324 25.49 -12.16 -0.91
C VAL A 324 25.45 -11.20 0.28
N ILE A 325 24.70 -11.52 1.34
CA ILE A 325 24.67 -10.71 2.57
C ILE A 325 26.06 -10.64 3.20
N THR A 326 26.75 -11.78 3.29
CA THR A 326 28.11 -11.85 3.86
C THR A 326 29.08 -11.01 3.05
N SER A 327 29.03 -11.09 1.72
CA SER A 327 29.85 -10.31 0.80
C SER A 327 29.54 -8.80 0.84
N ALA A 328 28.29 -8.42 1.11
CA ALA A 328 27.92 -7.02 1.22
C ALA A 328 28.51 -6.32 2.46
N GLN A 329 28.86 -7.08 3.51
CA GLN A 329 29.49 -6.60 4.75
C GLN A 329 28.83 -5.34 5.36
N ASN A 330 27.52 -5.17 5.16
CA ASN A 330 26.80 -3.98 5.58
C ASN A 330 26.41 -4.08 7.06
N LYS A 331 27.05 -3.27 7.90
CA LYS A 331 26.84 -3.25 9.36
C LYS A 331 25.43 -2.84 9.81
N ASN A 332 24.64 -2.24 8.92
CA ASN A 332 23.25 -1.87 9.19
C ASN A 332 22.26 -3.00 8.89
N ILE A 333 22.75 -4.16 8.45
CA ILE A 333 21.95 -5.34 8.12
C ILE A 333 22.33 -6.48 9.07
N ARG A 334 21.33 -7.02 9.77
CA ARG A 334 21.41 -8.30 10.48
C ARG A 334 20.62 -9.35 9.72
N TYR A 335 21.18 -10.54 9.54
CA TYR A 335 20.50 -11.67 8.91
C TYR A 335 20.14 -12.72 9.96
N GLU A 336 18.86 -13.08 10.03
CA GLU A 336 18.33 -14.12 10.90
C GLU A 336 17.66 -15.21 10.04
N PRO A 337 18.39 -16.30 9.70
CA PRO A 337 17.82 -17.44 9.02
C PRO A 337 17.00 -18.30 9.99
N PHE A 338 15.76 -18.61 9.64
CA PHE A 338 14.86 -19.42 10.46
C PHE A 338 14.07 -20.40 9.59
N ASP A 339 14.41 -21.69 9.66
CA ASP A 339 13.70 -22.73 8.91
C ASP A 339 12.33 -23.00 9.52
N PHE A 340 11.32 -22.24 9.06
CA PHE A 340 9.97 -22.33 9.58
C PHE A 340 9.40 -23.75 9.48
N HIS A 341 9.68 -24.47 8.39
CA HIS A 341 9.12 -25.81 8.17
C HIS A 341 9.73 -26.83 9.11
N LYS A 342 11.02 -26.74 9.43
CA LYS A 342 11.68 -27.62 10.39
C LYS A 342 11.24 -27.30 11.82
N GLU A 343 11.18 -26.02 12.15
CA GLU A 343 11.00 -25.55 13.51
C GLU A 343 9.52 -25.65 13.97
N CYS A 344 8.56 -25.40 13.08
CA CYS A 344 7.12 -25.40 13.42
C CYS A 344 6.38 -26.72 13.07
N LYS A 345 7.08 -27.83 12.74
CA LYS A 345 6.40 -29.12 12.51
C LYS A 345 5.60 -29.52 13.75
N LYS A 346 4.41 -30.08 13.53
CA LYS A 346 3.51 -30.60 14.59
C LYS A 346 2.98 -29.53 15.56
N MET A 347 2.69 -28.31 15.07
CA MET A 347 2.10 -27.22 15.87
C MET A 347 2.97 -26.76 17.04
N ARG A 348 4.30 -26.88 16.91
CA ARG A 348 5.27 -26.42 17.89
C ARG A 348 5.53 -24.92 17.79
N TRP A 349 4.52 -24.16 18.17
CA TRP A 349 4.54 -22.69 18.23
C TRP A 349 5.52 -22.16 19.29
N ASP A 350 5.91 -22.99 20.27
CA ASP A 350 6.99 -22.75 21.24
C ASP A 350 8.31 -22.36 20.57
N ARG A 351 8.56 -22.83 19.34
CA ARG A 351 9.78 -22.47 18.60
C ARG A 351 9.73 -21.08 17.98
N LEU A 352 8.56 -20.49 17.80
CA LEU A 352 8.48 -19.07 17.44
C LEU A 352 8.92 -18.18 18.60
N THR A 353 8.72 -18.61 19.85
CA THR A 353 9.26 -17.91 21.01
C THR A 353 10.78 -17.82 20.94
N ILE A 354 11.47 -18.88 20.49
CA ILE A 354 12.93 -18.86 20.30
C ILE A 354 13.34 -17.79 19.28
N LEU A 355 12.62 -17.68 18.16
CA LEU A 355 12.88 -16.63 17.18
C LEU A 355 12.65 -15.24 17.79
N LEU A 356 11.52 -15.05 18.48
CA LEU A 356 11.19 -13.78 19.12
C LEU A 356 12.23 -13.38 20.16
N ASP A 357 12.71 -14.32 20.98
CA ASP A 357 13.75 -14.08 21.99
C ASP A 357 15.07 -13.61 21.34
N ARG A 358 15.42 -14.14 20.16
CA ARG A 358 16.62 -13.70 19.41
C ARG A 358 16.47 -12.33 18.77
N LEU A 359 15.24 -11.95 18.41
CA LEU A 359 14.89 -10.67 17.79
C LEU A 359 14.59 -9.58 18.84
N GLU A 360 14.34 -9.97 20.09
CA GLU A 360 13.95 -9.08 21.17
C GLU A 360 14.94 -7.93 21.43
N PRO A 361 16.28 -8.13 21.41
CA PRO A 361 17.23 -7.03 21.54
C PRO A 361 17.09 -6.00 20.41
N ASP A 362 16.93 -6.45 19.17
CA ASP A 362 16.73 -5.54 18.03
C ASP A 362 15.37 -4.84 18.13
N ARG A 363 14.33 -5.54 18.59
CA ARG A 363 12.98 -4.98 18.71
C ARG A 363 12.97 -3.82 19.70
N LYS A 364 13.60 -4.01 20.86
CA LYS A 364 13.80 -2.96 21.86
C LYS A 364 14.66 -1.82 21.35
N GLN A 365 15.72 -2.12 20.60
CA GLN A 365 16.60 -1.10 20.03
C GLN A 365 15.89 -0.27 18.95
N PHE A 366 15.16 -0.92 18.04
CA PHE A 366 14.45 -0.28 16.95
C PHE A 366 13.31 0.57 17.47
N GLY A 367 12.61 0.08 18.50
CA GLY A 367 11.49 0.78 19.12
C GLY A 367 10.34 0.96 18.15
N TYR A 368 9.54 1.99 18.40
CA TYR A 368 8.38 2.37 17.62
C TYR A 368 8.23 3.90 17.65
N PHE A 369 7.50 4.44 16.69
CA PHE A 369 7.17 5.85 16.66
C PHE A 369 6.11 6.17 17.73
N LEU A 370 6.34 7.20 18.54
CA LEU A 370 5.39 7.70 19.54
C LEU A 370 5.33 9.22 19.48
N GLN A 371 4.13 9.73 19.30
CA GLN A 371 3.82 11.15 19.35
C GLN A 371 2.75 11.40 20.42
N HIS A 372 2.99 12.41 21.25
CA HIS A 372 2.04 12.92 22.24
C HIS A 372 1.80 14.40 21.98
N ARG A 373 0.55 14.84 21.79
CA ARG A 373 0.18 16.25 21.56
C ARG A 373 1.03 16.94 20.48
N ASN A 374 1.22 16.27 19.34
CA ASN A 374 2.04 16.75 18.21
C ASN A 374 3.54 16.91 18.48
N LYS A 375 4.05 16.37 19.59
CA LYS A 375 5.48 16.27 19.86
C LYS A 375 5.91 14.81 19.77
N VAL A 376 6.99 14.54 19.05
CA VAL A 376 7.58 13.19 19.00
C VAL A 376 8.38 12.91 20.26
N ASN A 377 8.06 11.77 20.87
CA ASN A 377 8.72 11.22 22.05
C ASN A 377 9.67 10.08 21.68
N LYS A 378 9.32 9.27 20.67
CA LYS A 378 10.15 8.16 20.18
C LYS A 378 10.06 8.06 18.66
N THR A 379 11.15 7.63 18.05
CA THR A 379 11.20 7.27 16.63
C THR A 379 11.61 5.80 16.50
N GLN A 380 11.06 5.14 15.48
CA GLN A 380 11.51 3.83 15.06
C GLN A 380 12.80 3.98 14.23
N SER A 381 13.86 3.31 14.65
CA SER A 381 15.22 3.43 14.06
C SER A 381 15.63 2.26 13.16
N GLY A 382 14.76 1.26 13.02
CA GLY A 382 14.96 0.10 12.17
C GLY A 382 13.69 -0.70 11.96
N VAL A 383 13.70 -1.62 11.01
CA VAL A 383 12.54 -2.48 10.68
C VAL A 383 12.95 -3.95 10.55
N PHE A 384 12.00 -4.82 10.87
CA PHE A 384 12.08 -6.23 10.54
C PHE A 384 11.56 -6.44 9.13
N ARG A 385 12.43 -6.97 8.27
CA ARG A 385 12.11 -7.33 6.89
C ARG A 385 11.95 -8.84 6.79
N THR A 386 10.71 -9.29 6.58
CA THR A 386 10.43 -10.74 6.47
C THR A 386 10.49 -11.21 5.01
N ASN A 387 11.16 -12.35 4.80
CA ASN A 387 11.31 -13.02 3.51
C ASN A 387 10.70 -14.41 3.56
N CYS A 388 10.02 -14.81 2.49
CA CYS A 388 9.56 -16.17 2.27
C CYS A 388 9.41 -16.44 0.78
N VAL A 389 9.66 -17.68 0.33
CA VAL A 389 9.42 -18.05 -1.06
C VAL A 389 7.91 -18.16 -1.33
N ASP A 390 7.14 -18.85 -0.47
CA ASP A 390 5.90 -19.46 -0.95
C ASP A 390 4.66 -19.46 -0.04
N CYS A 391 4.66 -18.77 1.11
CA CYS A 391 3.37 -18.49 1.75
C CYS A 391 3.35 -17.18 2.53
N LEU A 392 2.34 -16.38 2.19
CA LEU A 392 1.94 -15.20 2.93
C LEU A 392 1.70 -15.52 4.42
N ASP A 393 1.23 -16.75 4.71
CA ASP A 393 0.88 -17.19 6.07
C ASP A 393 2.10 -17.18 7.00
N ARG A 394 3.25 -17.72 6.56
CA ARG A 394 4.51 -17.72 7.34
C ARG A 394 4.94 -16.30 7.70
N THR A 395 4.97 -15.40 6.71
CA THR A 395 5.40 -14.02 6.95
C THR A 395 4.40 -13.27 7.81
N ASN A 396 3.10 -13.47 7.58
CA ASN A 396 2.03 -12.85 8.38
C ASN A 396 2.11 -13.28 9.84
N VAL A 397 2.37 -14.56 10.14
CA VAL A 397 2.51 -15.04 11.52
C VAL A 397 3.64 -14.32 12.24
N VAL A 398 4.85 -14.29 11.64
CA VAL A 398 6.01 -13.64 12.27
C VAL A 398 5.78 -12.13 12.43
N GLN A 399 5.23 -11.47 11.41
CA GLN A 399 4.92 -10.04 11.49
C GLN A 399 3.88 -9.75 12.58
N SER A 400 2.86 -10.59 12.73
CA SER A 400 1.80 -10.42 13.74
C SER A 400 2.33 -10.61 15.16
N LEU A 401 3.23 -11.56 15.38
CA LEU A 401 3.85 -11.78 16.69
C LEU A 401 4.72 -10.60 17.11
N LEU A 402 5.60 -10.10 16.21
CA LEU A 402 6.40 -8.91 16.47
C LEU A 402 5.52 -7.68 16.72
N ALA A 403 4.44 -7.53 15.94
CA ALA A 403 3.49 -6.43 16.09
C ALA A 403 2.73 -6.51 17.42
N SER A 404 2.32 -7.71 17.85
CA SER A 404 1.65 -7.96 19.13
C SER A 404 2.55 -7.66 20.34
N LEU A 405 3.83 -8.03 20.30
CA LEU A 405 4.78 -7.71 21.37
C LEU A 405 4.98 -6.20 21.49
N THR A 406 5.13 -5.51 20.36
CA THR A 406 5.24 -4.05 20.33
C THR A 406 3.93 -3.37 20.74
N LEU A 407 2.77 -3.93 20.38
CA LEU A 407 1.45 -3.43 20.79
C LEU A 407 1.31 -3.42 22.31
N HIS A 408 1.74 -4.49 22.96
CA HIS A 408 1.74 -4.57 24.43
C HIS A 408 2.55 -3.43 25.06
N GLU A 409 3.74 -3.12 24.53
CA GLU A 409 4.53 -1.97 24.98
C GLU A 409 3.85 -0.62 24.69
N GLN A 410 3.22 -0.48 23.52
CA GLN A 410 2.46 0.71 23.14
C GLN A 410 1.28 0.96 24.09
N CYS A 411 0.55 -0.07 24.50
CA CYS A 411 -0.55 0.05 25.45
C CYS A 411 -0.08 0.49 26.84
N VAL A 412 1.03 -0.08 27.34
CA VAL A 412 1.58 0.27 28.66
C VAL A 412 2.12 1.70 28.67
N VAL A 413 2.90 2.09 27.66
CA VAL A 413 3.61 3.38 27.65
C VAL A 413 2.74 4.51 27.08
N GLY A 414 2.01 4.24 26.01
CA GLY A 414 1.23 5.24 25.25
C GLY A 414 -0.17 5.47 25.80
N VAL A 415 -0.83 4.44 26.33
CA VAL A 415 -2.20 4.53 26.86
C VAL A 415 -2.23 4.57 28.40
N LYS A 416 -1.06 4.45 29.06
CA LYS A 416 -0.92 4.38 30.53
C LYS A 416 -1.85 3.33 31.16
N MET A 417 -2.06 2.21 30.48
CA MET A 417 -2.89 1.13 31.01
C MET A 417 -2.15 0.35 32.10
N ASN A 418 -2.82 0.09 33.24
CA ASN A 418 -2.31 -0.83 34.25
C ASN A 418 -2.23 -2.25 33.67
N ALA A 419 -1.10 -2.92 33.88
CA ALA A 419 -0.77 -4.24 33.31
C ALA A 419 -1.85 -5.33 33.55
N PHE A 420 -2.67 -5.20 34.61
CA PHE A 420 -3.73 -6.12 34.98
C PHE A 420 -4.99 -6.09 34.08
N SER A 421 -5.22 -5.01 33.32
CA SER A 421 -6.40 -4.87 32.44
C SER A 421 -6.24 -5.52 31.07
N MET A 422 -5.03 -5.99 30.72
CA MET A 422 -4.75 -6.54 29.39
C MET A 422 -5.26 -7.95 29.14
N VAL A 423 -5.48 -8.77 30.18
CA VAL A 423 -6.02 -10.14 30.01
C VAL A 423 -7.46 -10.11 29.48
N ALA A 424 -8.22 -9.03 29.73
CA ALA A 424 -9.57 -8.88 29.18
C ALA A 424 -9.54 -8.58 27.67
N CYS A 425 -8.66 -7.71 27.18
CA CYS A 425 -8.57 -7.40 25.74
C CYS A 425 -8.12 -8.57 24.86
N THR A 426 -7.36 -9.52 25.39
CA THR A 426 -6.95 -10.73 24.65
C THR A 426 -7.98 -11.86 24.72
N VAL A 427 -8.94 -11.80 25.65
CA VAL A 427 -9.89 -12.90 25.95
C VAL A 427 -11.34 -12.55 25.61
N THR A 428 -11.72 -11.27 25.47
CA THR A 428 -13.10 -10.86 25.12
C THR A 428 -13.28 -10.48 23.66
N SER A 429 -12.30 -10.73 22.81
CA SER A 429 -12.54 -10.84 21.37
C SER A 429 -12.82 -12.33 21.10
N ASP A 430 -14.07 -12.64 20.77
CA ASP A 430 -14.57 -13.96 20.42
C ASP A 430 -13.56 -14.81 19.64
N ALA A 431 -13.76 -16.13 19.67
CA ALA A 431 -13.00 -17.18 18.98
C ALA A 431 -12.86 -17.03 17.44
N GLN A 432 -13.10 -15.84 16.88
CA GLN A 432 -12.80 -15.38 15.53
C GLN A 432 -11.64 -14.34 15.45
N THR A 433 -11.14 -13.79 16.56
CA THR A 433 -10.10 -12.74 16.55
C THR A 433 -8.68 -13.26 16.78
N GLN A 434 -8.53 -14.52 17.20
CA GLN A 434 -7.34 -15.27 16.81
C GLN A 434 -7.44 -15.46 15.29
N VAL A 435 -6.49 -14.91 14.53
CA VAL A 435 -6.42 -15.05 13.06
C VAL A 435 -7.28 -14.02 12.29
N LEU A 436 -7.24 -12.72 12.63
CA LEU A 436 -7.59 -11.68 11.63
C LEU A 436 -6.38 -11.39 10.73
N ILE A 437 -6.11 -12.41 9.90
CA ILE A 437 -5.20 -12.43 8.78
C ILE A 437 -5.69 -11.43 7.73
N ILE A 438 -4.87 -10.44 7.38
CA ILE A 438 -5.00 -9.76 6.09
C ILE A 438 -4.27 -10.62 5.06
N LEU A 439 -5.04 -11.48 4.38
CA LEU A 439 -4.64 -12.08 3.11
C LEU A 439 -4.70 -10.99 2.04
N VAL A 440 -3.59 -10.26 1.84
CA VAL A 440 -3.36 -9.70 0.49
C VAL A 440 -3.06 -10.91 -0.39
N ARG A 441 -4.12 -11.53 -0.95
CA ARG A 441 -3.95 -12.56 -1.97
C ARG A 441 -3.22 -11.90 -3.13
N SER A 442 -1.99 -12.34 -3.39
CA SER A 442 -1.39 -12.15 -4.70
C SER A 442 -2.24 -12.94 -5.69
N GLN A 443 -3.08 -12.27 -6.47
CA GLN A 443 -3.48 -12.84 -7.76
C GLN A 443 -2.23 -12.98 -8.65
#